data_AF-A0A2V7NSG5-F1
#
_entry.id   AF-A0A2V7NSG5-F1
#
_cell.length_a   1.000
_cell.length_b   1.000
_cell.length_c   1.000
_cell.angle_alpha   90.00
_cell.angle_beta   90.00
_cell.angle_gamma   90.00
#
_symmetry.space_group_name_H-M   'P 1'
#
loop_
_entity.id
_entity.type
_entity.pdbx_description
1 polymer ?
#
loop_
_entity_poly.entity_id
_entity_poly.type
_entity_poly.pdbx_seq_one_letter_code
_entity_poly.pdbx_strand_id
1 'polypeptide(L)'
;MPRNAFYAQSGGVTAVINVSAQGVIETARKHPDRIGKVYAGRNGIIGALTEDLIDTSRESDAAIAALRYTPSGAFGSCRHKLKGFDTNLAEYERLIEVFRAHDIGYFFYNGGGDSADTCLKVSQLGDKLGYPIQAIHVPKTMDNDLPLTDCCPGFGSVAKYTAVSIREAGYDVRSMAKTSTKVFILEVLGRHAGWTAAAGGLAADQPGDAPQVILFPEIVFDEAKFLAAVDAAVKAHGFCAIVASEGLRLEFLSEAGTKDAFGHAQLGGLAPLLAKLVGDKLKYKYHYAIADYLMRAARHIASKTDVEQSYAVGKSAVELALAGKSGVMVTIERQSDSPYVWTTGTAPLDKVANVEKKMPRDYITDDGFHITDKCRRYLSPLIQGEDYPPYANGVPQYVTLKNAAVPRKLKTAFELKK
;
A
#
# COMPACT_ATOMS: atom_id res chain seq x y z
N MET A 1 -23.75 15.96 23.29
CA MET A 1 -23.61 14.66 22.59
C MET A 1 -22.18 14.54 22.11
N PRO A 2 -21.58 13.34 22.13
CA PRO A 2 -20.25 13.14 21.56
C PRO A 2 -20.28 13.44 20.06
N ARG A 3 -19.22 14.06 19.55
CA ARG A 3 -19.10 14.33 18.11
C ARG A 3 -18.91 13.03 17.34
N ASN A 4 -19.35 13.01 16.09
CA ASN A 4 -19.18 11.91 15.16
C ASN A 4 -17.74 11.85 14.61
N ALA A 5 -17.37 10.70 14.06
CA ALA A 5 -16.11 10.50 13.35
C ALA A 5 -16.36 10.33 11.85
N PHE A 6 -15.38 10.71 11.05
CA PHE A 6 -15.31 10.42 9.63
C PHE A 6 -14.07 9.60 9.32
N TYR A 7 -14.26 8.55 8.53
CA TYR A 7 -13.21 7.68 8.02
C TYR A 7 -13.21 7.68 6.49
N ALA A 8 -12.03 7.71 5.87
CA ALA A 8 -11.94 7.53 4.41
C ALA A 8 -10.64 6.85 4.01
N GLN A 9 -10.73 6.06 2.93
CA GLN A 9 -9.60 5.43 2.25
C GLN A 9 -9.12 6.31 1.09
N SER A 10 -7.81 6.34 0.86
CA SER A 10 -7.20 7.20 -0.15
C SER A 10 -6.07 6.52 -0.92
N GLY A 11 -6.00 6.82 -2.21
CA GLY A 11 -5.02 6.27 -3.16
C GLY A 11 -5.29 4.82 -3.54
N GLY A 12 -4.23 4.13 -3.98
CA GLY A 12 -4.26 2.69 -4.22
C GLY A 12 -4.59 1.92 -2.94
N VAL A 13 -5.50 0.95 -3.07
CA VAL A 13 -5.91 0.05 -2.00
C VAL A 13 -4.87 -1.06 -1.79
N THR A 14 -4.94 -1.74 -0.64
CA THR A 14 -4.08 -2.89 -0.32
C THR A 14 -4.93 -4.09 0.10
N ALA A 15 -4.29 -5.24 0.32
CA ALA A 15 -4.97 -6.44 0.81
C ALA A 15 -5.53 -6.22 2.22
N VAL A 16 -4.97 -5.28 3.00
CA VAL A 16 -5.23 -5.13 4.44
C VAL A 16 -5.74 -3.75 4.85
N ILE A 17 -5.99 -2.81 3.91
CA ILE A 17 -6.52 -1.48 4.24
C ILE A 17 -7.88 -1.54 4.95
N ASN A 18 -8.69 -2.58 4.68
CA ASN A 18 -9.93 -2.84 5.40
C ASN A 18 -9.70 -3.32 6.83
N VAL A 19 -8.56 -3.93 7.15
CA VAL A 19 -8.19 -4.31 8.51
C VAL A 19 -7.94 -3.07 9.37
N SER A 20 -7.31 -2.03 8.80
CA SER A 20 -7.22 -0.74 9.48
C SER A 20 -8.58 -0.08 9.64
N ALA A 21 -9.47 -0.21 8.65
CA ALA A 21 -10.85 0.27 8.78
C ALA A 21 -11.60 -0.43 9.92
N GLN A 22 -11.46 -1.76 10.03
CA GLN A 22 -11.99 -2.56 11.13
C GLN A 22 -11.48 -2.03 12.46
N GLY A 23 -10.16 -1.85 12.61
CA GLY A 23 -9.54 -1.32 13.82
C GLY A 23 -10.13 0.03 14.25
N VAL A 24 -10.33 0.95 13.30
CA VAL A 24 -10.98 2.25 13.56
C VAL A 24 -12.42 2.07 14.02
N ILE A 25 -13.24 1.34 13.25
CA ILE A 25 -14.69 1.25 13.48
C ILE A 25 -14.99 0.50 14.78
N GLU A 26 -14.35 -0.65 15.02
CA GLU A 26 -14.54 -1.42 16.25
C GLU A 26 -14.08 -0.66 17.49
N THR A 27 -12.96 0.06 17.40
CA THR A 27 -12.46 0.84 18.54
C THR A 27 -13.36 2.02 18.83
N ALA A 28 -13.82 2.75 17.80
CA ALA A 28 -14.78 3.84 17.99
C ALA A 28 -16.10 3.36 18.61
N ARG A 29 -16.63 2.20 18.17
CA ARG A 29 -17.84 1.57 18.75
C ARG A 29 -17.71 1.23 20.24
N LYS A 30 -16.49 1.01 20.74
CA LYS A 30 -16.23 0.74 22.17
C LYS A 30 -16.25 2.01 23.04
N HIS A 31 -16.32 3.20 22.45
CA HIS A 31 -16.33 4.49 23.16
C HIS A 31 -17.55 5.36 22.80
N PRO A 32 -18.80 4.85 22.95
CA PRO A 32 -20.01 5.56 22.54
C PRO A 32 -20.30 6.81 23.38
N ASP A 33 -19.66 6.95 24.54
CA ASP A 33 -19.70 8.13 25.40
C ASP A 33 -18.85 9.28 24.86
N ARG A 34 -17.90 8.99 23.96
CA ARG A 34 -16.90 9.95 23.44
C ARG A 34 -16.92 10.15 21.94
N ILE A 35 -17.30 9.12 21.20
CA ILE A 35 -17.47 9.14 19.75
C ILE A 35 -18.91 8.73 19.45
N GLY A 36 -19.62 9.56 18.68
CA GLY A 36 -20.96 9.24 18.21
C GLY A 36 -20.91 8.18 17.09
N LYS A 37 -21.51 8.49 15.94
CA LYS A 37 -21.44 7.63 14.76
C LYS A 37 -20.08 7.74 14.07
N VAL A 38 -19.66 6.66 13.44
CA VAL A 38 -18.57 6.66 12.45
C VAL A 38 -19.18 6.69 11.06
N TYR A 39 -19.01 7.79 10.36
CA TYR A 39 -19.31 7.90 8.94
C TYR A 39 -18.11 7.52 8.11
N ALA A 40 -18.33 6.91 6.94
CA ALA A 40 -17.29 6.72 5.94
C ALA A 40 -17.55 7.56 4.68
N GLY A 41 -16.50 8.06 4.05
CA GLY A 41 -16.61 8.74 2.75
C GLY A 41 -16.73 7.72 1.63
N ARG A 42 -17.83 7.74 0.86
CA ARG A 42 -17.93 6.90 -0.33
C ARG A 42 -16.86 7.33 -1.33
N ASN A 43 -16.08 6.36 -1.80
CA ASN A 43 -14.96 6.60 -2.71
C ASN A 43 -13.90 7.54 -2.14
N GLY A 44 -13.70 7.58 -0.82
CA GLY A 44 -12.66 8.38 -0.19
C GLY A 44 -13.07 9.82 0.11
N ILE A 45 -12.14 10.77 -0.05
CA ILE A 45 -12.37 12.18 0.31
C ILE A 45 -13.40 12.87 -0.60
N ILE A 46 -13.57 12.38 -1.83
CA ILE A 46 -14.59 12.91 -2.73
C ILE A 46 -16.00 12.71 -2.16
N GLY A 47 -16.25 11.62 -1.42
CA GLY A 47 -17.53 11.40 -0.75
C GLY A 47 -17.79 12.43 0.34
N ALA A 48 -16.75 12.94 1.02
CA ALA A 48 -16.93 14.08 1.92
C ALA A 48 -17.27 15.36 1.14
N LEU A 49 -16.52 15.68 0.09
CA LEU A 49 -16.76 16.88 -0.72
C LEU A 49 -18.17 16.91 -1.31
N THR A 50 -18.64 15.78 -1.84
CA THR A 50 -19.97 15.64 -2.43
C THR A 50 -21.07 15.29 -1.43
N GLU A 51 -20.76 15.21 -0.12
CA GLU A 51 -21.71 14.80 0.92
C GLU A 51 -22.37 13.42 0.66
N ASP A 52 -21.62 12.49 0.06
CA ASP A 52 -21.97 11.08 -0.11
C ASP A 52 -21.29 10.26 1.00
N LEU A 53 -21.91 10.33 2.19
CA LEU A 53 -21.43 9.66 3.39
C LEU A 53 -22.14 8.30 3.56
N ILE A 54 -21.43 7.37 4.18
CA ILE A 54 -21.90 6.02 4.53
C ILE A 54 -22.07 5.95 6.05
N ASP A 55 -23.22 5.48 6.53
CA ASP A 55 -23.47 5.22 7.96
C ASP A 55 -22.98 3.81 8.32
N THR A 56 -21.77 3.71 8.86
CA THR A 56 -21.20 2.41 9.24
C THR A 56 -21.93 1.76 10.41
N SER A 57 -22.77 2.48 11.18
CA SER A 57 -23.58 1.90 12.26
C SER A 57 -24.68 0.96 11.74
N ARG A 58 -24.95 0.99 10.42
CA ARG A 58 -25.90 0.08 9.76
C ARG A 58 -25.30 -1.26 9.35
N GLU A 59 -23.98 -1.41 9.50
CA GLU A 59 -23.28 -2.68 9.34
C GLU A 59 -23.25 -3.45 10.66
N SER A 60 -23.51 -4.75 10.60
CA SER A 60 -23.40 -5.62 11.79
C SER A 60 -21.95 -5.77 12.25
N ASP A 61 -21.75 -6.11 13.52
CA ASP A 61 -20.39 -6.39 14.05
C ASP A 61 -19.70 -7.51 13.25
N ALA A 62 -20.45 -8.54 12.83
CA ALA A 62 -19.92 -9.62 11.99
C ALA A 62 -19.44 -9.10 10.61
N ALA A 63 -20.17 -8.17 9.99
CA ALA A 63 -19.75 -7.58 8.73
C ALA A 63 -18.49 -6.70 8.88
N ILE A 64 -18.40 -5.94 9.98
CA ILE A 64 -17.19 -5.17 10.30
C ILE A 64 -16.01 -6.09 10.61
N ALA A 65 -16.20 -7.16 11.39
CA ALA A 65 -15.15 -8.14 11.67
C ALA A 65 -14.65 -8.83 10.39
N ALA A 66 -15.54 -9.05 9.41
CA ALA A 66 -15.20 -9.65 8.13
C ALA A 66 -14.33 -8.76 7.22
N LEU A 67 -14.18 -7.47 7.54
CA LEU A 67 -13.19 -6.60 6.91
C LEU A 67 -11.75 -7.08 7.16
N ARG A 68 -11.50 -7.82 8.25
CA ARG A 68 -10.20 -8.42 8.57
C ARG A 68 -9.64 -9.23 7.41
N TYR A 69 -10.51 -9.94 6.71
CA TYR A 69 -10.14 -10.91 5.69
C TYR A 69 -10.65 -10.53 4.30
N THR A 70 -11.01 -9.26 4.07
CA THR A 70 -11.52 -8.76 2.78
C THR A 70 -10.54 -7.75 2.16
N PRO A 71 -10.03 -7.99 0.93
CA PRO A 71 -9.08 -7.09 0.27
C PRO A 71 -9.73 -5.78 -0.19
N SER A 72 -8.91 -4.87 -0.73
CA SER A 72 -9.34 -3.63 -1.37
C SER A 72 -9.99 -2.65 -0.40
N GLY A 73 -10.69 -1.62 -0.91
CA GLY A 73 -11.37 -0.63 -0.08
C GLY A 73 -12.88 -0.88 -0.02
N ALA A 74 -13.40 -1.31 1.13
CA ALA A 74 -14.81 -1.63 1.33
C ALA A 74 -15.75 -0.42 1.15
N PHE A 75 -15.22 0.79 1.22
CA PHE A 75 -15.97 2.05 1.04
C PHE A 75 -15.67 2.72 -0.32
N GLY A 76 -14.83 2.09 -1.15
CA GLY A 76 -14.20 2.74 -2.30
C GLY A 76 -13.04 3.65 -1.89
N SER A 77 -12.26 4.08 -2.87
CA SER A 77 -11.13 5.01 -2.70
C SER A 77 -11.03 5.94 -3.91
N CYS A 78 -10.23 7.00 -3.81
CA CYS A 78 -9.93 7.91 -4.91
C CYS A 78 -8.47 8.34 -4.88
N ARG A 79 -7.99 8.91 -6.00
CA ARG A 79 -6.70 9.62 -6.10
C ARG A 79 -6.85 11.14 -6.11
N HIS A 80 -8.00 11.65 -5.65
CA HIS A 80 -8.23 13.09 -5.57
C HIS A 80 -7.30 13.74 -4.54
N LYS A 81 -6.44 14.65 -4.99
CA LYS A 81 -5.48 15.35 -4.13
C LYS A 81 -5.99 16.75 -3.82
N LEU A 82 -6.18 17.05 -2.54
CA LEU A 82 -6.50 18.41 -2.11
C LEU A 82 -5.24 19.28 -2.25
N LYS A 83 -5.28 20.23 -3.19
CA LYS A 83 -4.17 21.14 -3.44
C LYS A 83 -3.95 22.09 -2.25
N GLY A 84 -2.88 22.89 -2.27
CA GLY A 84 -2.62 23.87 -1.21
C GLY A 84 -3.77 24.88 -1.05
N PHE A 85 -3.85 25.51 0.12
CA PHE A 85 -4.91 26.49 0.43
C PHE A 85 -4.98 27.62 -0.60
N ASP A 86 -3.82 28.11 -1.06
CA ASP A 86 -3.71 29.16 -2.07
C ASP A 86 -4.29 28.75 -3.44
N THR A 87 -4.41 27.45 -3.68
CA THR A 87 -4.89 26.90 -4.95
C THR A 87 -6.35 26.46 -4.91
N ASN A 88 -6.82 25.92 -3.79
CA ASN A 88 -8.18 25.36 -3.70
C ASN A 88 -8.81 25.44 -2.30
N LEU A 89 -8.96 26.66 -1.77
CA LEU A 89 -9.63 26.91 -0.49
C LEU A 89 -11.06 26.34 -0.44
N ALA A 90 -11.78 26.39 -1.57
CA ALA A 90 -13.18 25.96 -1.67
C ALA A 90 -13.40 24.49 -1.29
N GLU A 91 -12.46 23.59 -1.60
CA GLU A 91 -12.55 22.18 -1.18
C GLU A 91 -12.46 22.03 0.34
N TYR A 92 -11.58 22.80 0.99
CA TYR A 92 -11.43 22.75 2.44
C TYR A 92 -12.63 23.36 3.16
N GLU A 93 -13.13 24.49 2.68
CA GLU A 93 -14.37 25.10 3.17
C GLU A 93 -15.52 24.10 3.06
N ARG A 94 -15.65 23.43 1.90
CA ARG A 94 -16.66 22.41 1.69
C ARG A 94 -16.53 21.23 2.67
N LEU A 95 -15.32 20.74 2.92
CA LEU A 95 -15.11 19.68 3.90
C LEU A 95 -15.58 20.10 5.29
N ILE A 96 -15.24 21.32 5.73
CA ILE A 96 -15.68 21.84 7.03
C ILE A 96 -17.20 22.03 7.08
N GLU A 97 -17.84 22.51 6.01
CA GLU A 97 -19.31 22.60 5.92
C GLU A 97 -19.97 21.24 6.15
N VAL A 98 -19.51 20.21 5.45
CA VAL A 98 -20.03 18.85 5.54
C VAL A 98 -19.79 18.29 6.94
N PHE A 99 -18.57 18.42 7.45
CA PHE A 99 -18.25 17.93 8.80
C PHE A 99 -19.08 18.63 9.86
N ARG A 100 -19.27 19.95 9.78
CA ARG A 100 -20.13 20.70 10.70
C ARG A 100 -21.59 20.26 10.60
N ALA A 101 -22.14 20.09 9.41
CA ALA A 101 -23.54 19.66 9.22
C ALA A 101 -23.81 18.26 9.80
N HIS A 102 -22.80 17.39 9.79
CA HIS A 102 -22.87 16.03 10.32
C HIS A 102 -22.26 15.86 11.72
N ASP A 103 -21.94 16.97 12.40
CA ASP A 103 -21.33 17.00 13.74
C ASP A 103 -20.07 16.12 13.85
N ILE A 104 -19.22 16.13 12.82
CA ILE A 104 -17.99 15.34 12.74
C ILE A 104 -16.84 16.12 13.40
N GLY A 105 -16.30 15.58 14.49
CA GLY A 105 -15.14 16.15 15.20
C GLY A 105 -13.83 15.38 15.03
N TYR A 106 -13.90 14.16 14.49
CA TYR A 106 -12.74 13.28 14.29
C TYR A 106 -12.60 12.92 12.81
N PHE A 107 -11.40 13.02 12.28
CA PHE A 107 -11.07 12.73 10.88
C PHE A 107 -9.94 11.71 10.81
N PHE A 108 -10.28 10.47 10.45
CA PHE A 108 -9.35 9.36 10.27
C PHE A 108 -9.11 9.13 8.78
N TYR A 109 -7.92 9.45 8.30
CA TYR A 109 -7.63 9.37 6.87
C TYR A 109 -6.58 8.30 6.57
N ASN A 110 -7.03 7.23 5.92
CA ASN A 110 -6.26 6.02 5.68
C ASN A 110 -5.65 6.01 4.28
N GLY A 111 -4.35 6.24 4.18
CA GLY A 111 -3.72 6.59 2.91
C GLY A 111 -2.20 6.65 2.93
N GLY A 112 -1.60 7.13 1.84
CA GLY A 112 -0.14 7.32 1.72
C GLY A 112 0.29 8.76 2.03
N GLY A 113 1.48 9.16 1.55
CA GLY A 113 2.06 10.48 1.85
C GLY A 113 1.18 11.68 1.47
N ASP A 114 0.51 11.64 0.31
CA ASP A 114 -0.46 12.67 -0.09
C ASP A 114 -1.66 12.79 0.88
N SER A 115 -2.03 11.68 1.52
CA SER A 115 -3.08 11.65 2.52
C SER A 115 -2.61 12.22 3.85
N ALA A 116 -1.33 12.05 4.21
CA ALA A 116 -0.72 12.72 5.35
C ALA A 116 -0.75 14.25 5.20
N ASP A 117 -0.40 14.75 4.01
CA ASP A 117 -0.50 16.18 3.64
C ASP A 117 -1.94 16.70 3.75
N THR A 118 -2.91 15.94 3.24
CA THR A 118 -4.34 16.29 3.38
C THR A 118 -4.77 16.35 4.85
N CYS A 119 -4.37 15.35 5.65
CA CYS A 119 -4.70 15.28 7.07
C CYS A 119 -4.11 16.45 7.86
N LEU A 120 -2.87 16.86 7.55
CA LEU A 120 -2.23 18.03 8.14
C LEU A 120 -3.02 19.30 7.86
N LYS A 121 -3.43 19.50 6.61
CA LYS A 121 -4.20 20.67 6.20
C LYS A 121 -5.58 20.72 6.86
N VAL A 122 -6.29 19.59 6.95
CA VAL A 122 -7.57 19.51 7.68
C VAL A 122 -7.37 19.86 9.17
N SER A 123 -6.29 19.36 9.80
CA SER A 123 -5.98 19.69 11.20
C SER A 123 -5.78 21.19 11.42
N GLN A 124 -5.05 21.86 10.51
CA GLN A 124 -4.72 23.28 10.64
C GLN A 124 -5.91 24.19 10.33
N LEU A 125 -6.77 23.77 9.40
CA LEU A 125 -7.86 24.60 8.89
C LEU A 125 -9.12 24.53 9.76
N GLY A 126 -9.34 23.43 10.47
CA GLY A 126 -10.42 23.34 11.47
C GLY A 126 -10.35 24.48 12.50
N ASP A 127 -9.15 24.78 12.99
CA ASP A 127 -8.93 25.87 13.95
C ASP A 127 -9.16 27.24 13.31
N LYS A 128 -8.65 27.46 12.08
CA LYS A 128 -8.83 28.73 11.35
C LYS A 128 -10.29 29.04 11.01
N LEU A 129 -11.10 28.02 10.71
CA LEU A 129 -12.51 28.17 10.34
C LEU A 129 -13.49 28.00 11.53
N GLY A 130 -12.98 28.04 12.77
CA GLY A 130 -13.80 28.01 13.98
C GLY A 130 -14.55 26.68 14.20
N TYR A 131 -14.08 25.59 13.61
CA TYR A 131 -14.62 24.25 13.83
C TYR A 131 -13.47 23.24 13.95
N PRO A 132 -12.87 23.13 15.16
CA PRO A 132 -11.72 22.24 15.39
C PRO A 132 -12.07 20.78 15.07
N ILE A 133 -11.17 20.14 14.34
CA ILE A 133 -11.26 18.72 13.94
C ILE A 133 -9.96 18.04 14.34
N GLN A 134 -10.08 16.93 15.06
CA GLN A 134 -8.94 16.07 15.35
C GLN A 134 -8.67 15.19 14.14
N ALA A 135 -7.58 15.47 13.44
CA ALA A 135 -7.18 14.77 12.24
C ALA A 135 -6.02 13.82 12.55
N ILE A 136 -6.24 12.52 12.34
CA ILE A 136 -5.26 11.47 12.55
C ILE A 136 -5.06 10.71 11.23
N HIS A 137 -3.81 10.59 10.80
CA HIS A 137 -3.46 9.81 9.63
C HIS A 137 -3.27 8.34 10.01
N VAL A 138 -3.97 7.46 9.30
CA VAL A 138 -3.78 6.01 9.39
C VAL A 138 -2.86 5.60 8.22
N PRO A 139 -1.63 5.14 8.49
CA PRO A 139 -0.65 4.90 7.42
C PRO A 139 -1.06 3.72 6.53
N LYS A 140 -0.93 3.89 5.22
CA LYS A 140 -1.14 2.83 4.23
C LYS A 140 -0.40 3.12 2.94
N THR A 141 0.49 2.21 2.57
CA THR A 141 1.16 2.20 1.27
C THR A 141 1.75 0.82 1.02
N MET A 142 1.56 0.28 -0.19
CA MET A 142 2.23 -0.95 -0.61
C MET A 142 3.70 -0.71 -0.99
N ASP A 143 4.05 0.55 -1.28
CA ASP A 143 5.38 0.95 -1.72
C ASP A 143 6.36 1.11 -0.55
N ASN A 144 5.88 1.02 0.69
CA ASN A 144 6.67 1.13 1.93
C ASN A 144 7.49 2.42 2.04
N ASP A 145 6.92 3.51 1.56
CA ASP A 145 7.58 4.80 1.34
C ASP A 145 7.21 5.88 2.36
N LEU A 146 6.37 5.59 3.38
CA LEU A 146 6.14 6.53 4.47
C LEU A 146 7.36 6.60 5.41
N PRO A 147 7.81 7.81 5.78
CA PRO A 147 8.94 7.99 6.69
C PRO A 147 8.53 7.75 8.14
N LEU A 148 9.53 7.65 9.02
CA LEU A 148 9.40 7.55 10.49
C LEU A 148 8.70 6.29 11.04
N THR A 149 7.95 5.56 10.22
CA THR A 149 7.45 4.21 10.54
C THR A 149 8.46 3.14 10.07
N ASP A 150 8.59 2.05 10.83
CA ASP A 150 9.45 0.91 10.45
C ASP A 150 8.99 0.32 9.12
N CYS A 151 7.69 0.03 9.02
CA CYS A 151 7.05 -0.46 7.81
C CYS A 151 5.67 0.19 7.62
N CYS A 152 5.08 -0.03 6.45
CA CYS A 152 3.77 0.49 6.11
C CYS A 152 2.72 -0.63 6.00
N PRO A 153 1.52 -0.45 6.57
CA PRO A 153 0.40 -1.36 6.37
C PRO A 153 0.10 -1.62 4.89
N GLY A 154 0.06 -2.90 4.52
CA GLY A 154 -0.11 -3.39 3.15
C GLY A 154 1.18 -3.82 2.46
N PHE A 155 2.34 -3.30 2.86
CA PHE A 155 3.62 -3.71 2.29
C PHE A 155 3.96 -5.15 2.63
N GLY A 156 3.82 -5.57 3.89
CA GLY A 156 4.19 -6.92 4.31
C GLY A 156 3.43 -8.02 3.55
N SER A 157 2.15 -7.79 3.26
CA SER A 157 1.34 -8.71 2.45
C SER A 157 1.75 -8.74 0.97
N VAL A 158 2.07 -7.58 0.40
CA VAL A 158 2.60 -7.50 -0.97
C VAL A 158 3.96 -8.18 -1.07
N ALA A 159 4.84 -7.96 -0.08
CA ALA A 159 6.14 -8.60 0.01
C ALA A 159 6.00 -10.13 0.10
N LYS A 160 5.07 -10.62 0.93
CA LYS A 160 4.77 -12.06 1.05
C LYS A 160 4.28 -12.64 -0.27
N TYR A 161 3.35 -11.97 -0.94
CA TYR A 161 2.89 -12.38 -2.27
C TYR A 161 4.06 -12.46 -3.25
N THR A 162 4.88 -11.41 -3.38
CA THR A 162 6.01 -11.40 -4.32
C THR A 162 6.98 -12.55 -4.04
N ALA A 163 7.35 -12.76 -2.78
CA ALA A 163 8.27 -13.83 -2.38
C ALA A 163 7.69 -15.22 -2.70
N VAL A 164 6.42 -15.47 -2.38
CA VAL A 164 5.75 -16.75 -2.68
C VAL A 164 5.67 -16.97 -4.19
N SER A 165 5.19 -15.98 -4.94
CA SER A 165 5.00 -16.09 -6.39
C SER A 165 6.30 -16.35 -7.15
N ILE A 166 7.38 -15.64 -6.83
CA ILE A 166 8.66 -15.89 -7.50
C ILE A 166 9.29 -17.22 -7.09
N ARG A 167 9.08 -17.67 -5.85
CA ARG A 167 9.51 -19.01 -5.41
C ARG A 167 8.81 -20.07 -6.24
N GLU A 168 7.49 -20.03 -6.32
CA GLU A 168 6.67 -20.98 -7.09
C GLU A 168 7.05 -20.98 -8.58
N ALA A 169 7.16 -19.79 -9.19
CA ALA A 169 7.60 -19.66 -10.58
C ALA A 169 9.04 -20.15 -10.81
N GLY A 170 9.92 -19.97 -9.81
CA GLY A 170 11.28 -20.50 -9.79
C GLY A 170 11.32 -22.02 -9.84
N TYR A 171 10.46 -22.71 -9.08
CA TYR A 171 10.31 -24.16 -9.15
C TYR A 171 9.80 -24.64 -10.52
N ASP A 172 8.82 -23.94 -11.08
CA ASP A 172 8.28 -24.26 -12.41
C ASP A 172 9.36 -24.17 -13.49
N VAL A 173 10.00 -22.99 -13.64
CA VAL A 173 11.02 -22.80 -14.69
C VAL A 173 12.20 -23.75 -14.50
N ARG A 174 12.62 -24.02 -13.26
CA ARG A 174 13.68 -25.00 -12.96
C ARG A 174 13.34 -26.38 -13.51
N SER A 175 12.09 -26.82 -13.40
CA SER A 175 11.64 -28.13 -13.88
C SER A 175 11.65 -28.24 -15.41
N MET A 176 11.46 -27.13 -16.12
CA MET A 176 11.32 -27.07 -17.59
C MET A 176 12.63 -26.75 -18.33
N ALA A 177 13.64 -26.27 -17.61
CA ALA A 177 14.84 -25.63 -18.17
C ALA A 177 15.77 -26.49 -19.03
N LYS A 178 15.64 -27.82 -18.97
CA LYS A 178 16.47 -28.75 -19.74
C LYS A 178 16.20 -28.66 -21.24
N THR A 179 14.93 -28.50 -21.63
CA THR A 179 14.50 -28.56 -23.05
C THR A 179 13.56 -27.44 -23.47
N SER A 180 13.14 -26.55 -22.56
CA SER A 180 12.16 -25.50 -22.85
C SER A 180 12.60 -24.16 -22.22
N THR A 181 11.71 -23.51 -21.49
CA THR A 181 11.89 -22.20 -20.86
C THR A 181 13.09 -22.20 -19.91
N LYS A 182 14.02 -21.27 -20.14
CA LYS A 182 15.19 -21.07 -19.28
C LYS A 182 15.08 -19.81 -18.43
N VAL A 183 14.27 -18.83 -18.83
CA VAL A 183 14.14 -17.55 -18.11
C VAL A 183 12.69 -17.25 -17.77
N PHE A 184 12.43 -16.86 -16.53
CA PHE A 184 11.13 -16.36 -16.09
C PHE A 184 11.27 -14.95 -15.49
N ILE A 185 10.39 -14.02 -15.87
CA ILE A 185 10.40 -12.64 -15.37
C ILE A 185 9.08 -12.32 -14.69
N LEU A 186 9.12 -11.88 -13.44
CA LEU A 186 7.98 -11.35 -12.69
C LEU A 186 8.11 -9.82 -12.58
N GLU A 187 7.22 -9.10 -13.27
CA GLU A 187 7.06 -7.66 -13.09
C GLU A 187 6.16 -7.37 -11.88
N VAL A 188 6.67 -6.54 -10.96
CA VAL A 188 5.98 -6.12 -9.75
C VAL A 188 5.83 -4.60 -9.73
N LEU A 189 4.74 -4.12 -9.12
CA LEU A 189 4.52 -2.69 -8.89
C LEU A 189 5.59 -2.12 -7.95
N GLY A 190 5.89 -0.82 -8.04
CA GLY A 190 6.93 -0.17 -7.23
C GLY A 190 7.54 1.05 -7.93
N ARG A 191 6.74 2.10 -8.12
CA ARG A 191 7.06 3.23 -9.00
C ARG A 191 8.30 4.04 -8.59
N HIS A 192 8.49 4.27 -7.28
CA HIS A 192 9.51 5.18 -6.78
C HIS A 192 10.59 4.49 -5.92
N ALA A 193 10.32 3.28 -5.43
CA ALA A 193 11.21 2.53 -4.56
C ALA A 193 11.15 1.01 -4.83
N GLY A 194 12.28 0.33 -4.62
CA GLY A 194 12.48 -1.07 -4.92
C GLY A 194 12.02 -2.06 -3.86
N TRP A 195 11.27 -1.64 -2.84
CA TRP A 195 10.89 -2.47 -1.69
C TRP A 195 10.12 -3.74 -2.06
N THR A 196 9.20 -3.63 -3.02
CA THR A 196 8.39 -4.76 -3.52
C THR A 196 9.23 -5.74 -4.33
N ALA A 197 10.18 -5.26 -5.13
CA ALA A 197 11.14 -6.10 -5.86
C ALA A 197 12.13 -6.77 -4.90
N ALA A 198 12.60 -6.04 -3.88
CA ALA A 198 13.47 -6.57 -2.81
C ALA A 198 12.84 -7.77 -2.09
N ALA A 199 11.52 -7.74 -1.87
CA ALA A 199 10.81 -8.86 -1.27
C ALA A 199 10.95 -10.17 -2.06
N GLY A 200 11.16 -10.09 -3.38
CA GLY A 200 11.46 -11.26 -4.20
C GLY A 200 12.70 -12.02 -3.72
N GLY A 201 13.72 -11.31 -3.22
CA GLY A 201 14.94 -11.92 -2.69
C GLY A 201 14.73 -12.76 -1.41
N LEU A 202 13.59 -12.60 -0.72
CA LEU A 202 13.24 -13.47 0.40
C LEU A 202 12.89 -14.90 -0.05
N ALA A 203 12.57 -15.11 -1.32
CA ALA A 203 12.30 -16.43 -1.88
C ALA A 203 13.53 -17.33 -1.93
N ALA A 204 14.73 -16.75 -2.02
CA ALA A 204 15.98 -17.48 -2.05
C ALA A 204 16.46 -17.78 -0.62
N ASP A 205 16.64 -19.05 -0.28
CA ASP A 205 17.18 -19.49 1.01
C ASP A 205 18.69 -19.78 0.91
N GLN A 206 19.15 -20.23 -0.27
CA GLN A 206 20.55 -20.55 -0.56
C GLN A 206 21.01 -19.92 -1.88
N PRO A 207 22.35 -19.78 -2.07
CA PRO A 207 22.91 -19.36 -3.35
C PRO A 207 22.41 -20.25 -4.51
N GLY A 208 21.85 -19.63 -5.55
CA GLY A 208 21.33 -20.32 -6.73
C GLY A 208 19.82 -20.57 -6.72
N ASP A 209 19.14 -20.36 -5.58
CA ASP A 209 17.68 -20.35 -5.54
C ASP A 209 17.10 -19.16 -6.33
N ALA A 210 15.83 -19.28 -6.73
CA ALA A 210 15.11 -18.19 -7.38
C ALA A 210 14.70 -17.10 -6.37
N PRO A 211 14.72 -15.81 -6.76
CA PRO A 211 15.25 -15.27 -8.01
C PRO A 211 16.78 -15.14 -7.98
N GLN A 212 17.42 -15.34 -9.12
CA GLN A 212 18.85 -15.07 -9.28
C GLN A 212 19.13 -13.60 -9.63
N VAL A 213 18.14 -12.88 -10.15
CA VAL A 213 18.27 -11.47 -10.53
C VAL A 213 17.07 -10.66 -10.04
N ILE A 214 17.34 -9.52 -9.43
CA ILE A 214 16.36 -8.52 -9.01
C ILE A 214 16.74 -7.18 -9.63
N LEU A 215 15.78 -6.51 -10.28
CA LEU A 215 15.98 -5.21 -10.90
C LEU A 215 15.25 -4.13 -10.11
N PHE A 216 16.05 -3.20 -9.56
CA PHE A 216 15.60 -2.13 -8.66
C PHE A 216 15.50 -0.79 -9.39
N PRO A 217 14.51 0.06 -9.06
CA PRO A 217 14.44 1.43 -9.58
C PRO A 217 15.59 2.32 -9.08
N GLU A 218 16.24 1.96 -7.96
CA GLU A 218 17.41 2.66 -7.43
C GLU A 218 18.71 2.39 -8.21
N ILE A 219 18.75 1.33 -9.03
CA ILE A 219 19.94 0.91 -9.78
C ILE A 219 19.74 1.29 -11.25
N VAL A 220 20.68 2.06 -11.79
CA VAL A 220 20.68 2.40 -13.22
C VAL A 220 20.81 1.11 -14.02
N PHE A 221 19.86 0.89 -14.93
CA PHE A 221 19.85 -0.30 -15.75
C PHE A 221 21.01 -0.30 -16.74
N ASP A 222 21.80 -1.37 -16.72
CA ASP A 222 22.90 -1.62 -17.65
C ASP A 222 22.59 -2.93 -18.39
N GLU A 223 22.27 -2.83 -19.68
CA GLU A 223 21.91 -3.97 -20.53
C GLU A 223 23.01 -5.05 -20.53
N ALA A 224 24.27 -4.65 -20.64
CA ALA A 224 25.38 -5.60 -20.75
C ALA A 224 25.55 -6.38 -19.44
N LYS A 225 25.49 -5.70 -18.29
CA LYS A 225 25.55 -6.36 -16.97
C LYS A 225 24.35 -7.25 -16.73
N PHE A 226 23.15 -6.79 -17.10
CA PHE A 226 21.92 -7.59 -16.97
C PHE A 226 22.01 -8.88 -17.77
N LEU A 227 22.36 -8.80 -19.05
CA LEU A 227 22.50 -9.98 -19.91
C LEU A 227 23.60 -10.92 -19.42
N ALA A 228 24.73 -10.39 -18.94
CA ALA A 228 25.80 -11.18 -18.36
C ALA A 228 25.35 -11.92 -17.09
N ALA A 229 24.61 -11.26 -16.20
CA ALA A 229 24.07 -11.88 -14.98
C ALA A 229 23.06 -12.99 -15.30
N VAL A 230 22.16 -12.75 -16.26
CA VAL A 230 21.19 -13.77 -16.72
C VAL A 230 21.90 -14.97 -17.34
N ASP A 231 22.88 -14.74 -18.22
CA ASP A 231 23.63 -15.80 -18.88
C ASP A 231 24.46 -16.63 -17.87
N ALA A 232 25.10 -15.97 -16.92
CA ALA A 232 25.83 -16.63 -15.84
C ALA A 232 24.90 -17.53 -15.00
N ALA A 233 23.72 -17.02 -14.60
CA ALA A 233 22.74 -17.79 -13.84
C ALA A 233 22.24 -19.02 -14.62
N VAL A 234 21.91 -18.86 -15.91
CA VAL A 234 21.46 -19.98 -16.75
C VAL A 234 22.57 -21.02 -16.95
N LYS A 235 23.83 -20.61 -17.11
CA LYS A 235 24.96 -21.55 -17.22
C LYS A 235 25.24 -22.30 -15.92
N ALA A 236 25.10 -21.63 -14.77
CA ALA A 236 25.36 -22.23 -13.46
C ALA A 236 24.23 -23.14 -12.97
N HIS A 237 22.97 -22.75 -13.21
CA HIS A 237 21.80 -23.40 -12.60
C HIS A 237 20.84 -24.03 -13.62
N GLY A 238 21.07 -23.81 -14.92
CA GLY A 238 20.20 -24.26 -16.01
C GLY A 238 19.07 -23.28 -16.35
N PHE A 239 18.72 -22.38 -15.43
CA PHE A 239 17.63 -21.41 -15.53
C PHE A 239 17.95 -20.07 -14.83
N CYS A 240 17.11 -19.05 -15.03
CA CYS A 240 17.14 -17.79 -14.31
C CYS A 240 15.72 -17.26 -14.07
N ALA A 241 15.38 -16.96 -12.82
CA ALA A 241 14.16 -16.28 -12.42
C ALA A 241 14.48 -14.85 -11.99
N ILE A 242 13.67 -13.90 -12.46
CA ILE A 242 13.94 -12.47 -12.36
C ILE A 242 12.75 -11.76 -11.74
N VAL A 243 12.98 -10.87 -10.78
CA VAL A 243 11.96 -9.93 -10.28
C VAL A 243 12.32 -8.53 -10.75
N ALA A 244 11.40 -7.84 -11.42
CA ALA A 244 11.63 -6.50 -11.95
C ALA A 244 10.58 -5.53 -11.45
N SER A 245 11.01 -4.41 -10.86
CA SER A 245 10.09 -3.32 -10.51
C SER A 245 9.65 -2.56 -11.76
N GLU A 246 8.36 -2.25 -11.88
CA GLU A 246 7.80 -1.36 -12.92
C GLU A 246 8.50 0.01 -12.98
N GLY A 247 9.10 0.45 -11.87
CA GLY A 247 9.79 1.74 -11.76
C GLY A 247 11.21 1.73 -12.34
N LEU A 248 11.69 0.58 -12.85
CA LEU A 248 13.00 0.48 -13.50
C LEU A 248 13.07 1.46 -14.67
N ARG A 249 14.12 2.27 -14.70
CA ARG A 249 14.33 3.26 -15.77
C ARG A 249 15.23 2.65 -16.84
N LEU A 250 14.71 2.58 -18.05
CA LEU A 250 15.45 2.19 -19.25
C LEU A 250 15.70 3.45 -20.08
N GLU A 251 16.97 3.82 -20.33
CA GLU A 251 17.33 5.07 -21.02
C GLU A 251 16.69 5.22 -22.41
N PHE A 252 16.43 4.09 -23.10
CA PHE A 252 15.80 4.06 -24.42
C PHE A 252 14.26 4.18 -24.40
N LEU A 253 13.62 4.12 -23.24
CA LEU A 253 12.15 4.24 -23.09
C LEU A 253 11.70 5.66 -22.72
N SER A 254 12.60 6.49 -22.18
CA SER A 254 12.28 7.88 -21.84
C SER A 254 11.85 8.73 -23.03
N GLU A 255 12.15 8.31 -24.27
CA GLU A 255 11.81 9.04 -25.49
C GLU A 255 10.45 8.63 -26.09
N ALA A 256 9.79 7.57 -25.61
CA ALA A 256 8.56 7.02 -26.21
C ALA A 256 7.26 7.22 -25.38
N GLY A 257 7.31 7.84 -24.21
CA GLY A 257 6.23 7.74 -23.22
C GLY A 257 4.99 8.63 -23.47
N THR A 258 3.84 7.99 -23.67
CA THR A 258 2.52 8.57 -23.37
C THR A 258 2.40 8.87 -21.86
N LYS A 259 1.87 10.06 -21.54
CA LYS A 259 1.61 10.48 -20.16
C LYS A 259 0.22 10.01 -19.73
N ASP A 260 0.08 9.55 -18.48
CA ASP A 260 -1.23 9.29 -17.89
C ASP A 260 -1.98 10.62 -17.61
N ALA A 261 -3.23 10.51 -17.14
CA ALA A 261 -4.08 11.67 -16.82
C ALA A 261 -3.51 12.61 -15.73
N PHE A 262 -2.40 12.22 -15.10
CA PHE A 262 -1.71 12.98 -14.05
C PHE A 262 -0.35 13.52 -14.52
N GLY A 263 0.02 13.31 -15.78
CA GLY A 263 1.28 13.78 -16.35
C GLY A 263 2.48 12.88 -16.02
N HIS A 264 2.27 11.71 -15.41
CA HIS A 264 3.33 10.73 -15.16
C HIS A 264 3.55 9.86 -16.41
N ALA A 265 4.78 9.40 -16.61
CA ALA A 265 5.05 8.38 -17.63
C ALA A 265 4.19 7.13 -17.35
N GLN A 266 3.52 6.61 -18.37
CA GLN A 266 2.78 5.36 -18.28
C GLN A 266 3.78 4.24 -17.95
N LEU A 267 3.62 3.63 -16.77
CA LEU A 267 4.41 2.48 -16.33
C LEU A 267 3.61 1.21 -16.59
N GLY A 268 4.32 0.13 -16.93
CA GLY A 268 3.76 -1.16 -17.32
C GLY A 268 4.39 -1.69 -18.61
N GLY A 269 4.56 -3.02 -18.69
CA GLY A 269 5.10 -3.67 -19.88
C GLY A 269 6.63 -3.81 -19.89
N LEU A 270 7.26 -3.66 -18.72
CA LEU A 270 8.69 -3.88 -18.54
C LEU A 270 9.09 -5.35 -18.74
N ALA A 271 8.31 -6.28 -18.19
CA ALA A 271 8.54 -7.72 -18.30
C ALA A 271 8.61 -8.17 -19.77
N PRO A 272 7.62 -7.86 -20.64
CA PRO A 272 7.71 -8.16 -22.08
C PRO A 272 8.99 -7.64 -22.74
N LEU A 273 9.44 -6.43 -22.39
CA LEU A 273 10.63 -5.81 -22.97
C LEU A 273 11.92 -6.52 -22.54
N LEU A 274 12.08 -6.77 -21.24
CA LEU A 274 13.21 -7.53 -20.70
C LEU A 274 13.24 -8.96 -21.25
N ALA A 275 12.07 -9.59 -21.37
CA ALA A 275 11.94 -10.93 -21.92
C ALA A 275 12.38 -10.98 -23.39
N LYS A 276 11.90 -10.03 -24.21
CA LYS A 276 12.32 -9.89 -25.60
C LYS A 276 13.83 -9.66 -25.72
N LEU A 277 14.39 -8.78 -24.89
CA LEU A 277 15.82 -8.49 -24.85
C LEU A 277 16.65 -9.76 -24.58
N VAL A 278 16.25 -10.57 -23.58
CA VAL A 278 16.88 -11.86 -23.27
C VAL A 278 16.79 -12.83 -24.46
N GLY A 279 15.62 -12.98 -25.07
CA GLY A 279 15.45 -13.90 -26.21
C GLY A 279 16.19 -13.46 -27.47
N ASP A 280 16.27 -12.15 -27.73
CA ASP A 280 16.99 -11.62 -28.88
C ASP A 280 18.50 -11.77 -28.74
N LYS A 281 19.04 -11.48 -27.55
CA LYS A 281 20.50 -11.39 -27.32
C LYS A 281 21.12 -12.69 -26.84
N LEU A 282 20.45 -13.43 -25.96
CA LEU A 282 20.97 -14.68 -25.37
C LEU A 282 20.35 -15.94 -25.98
N LYS A 283 19.29 -15.79 -26.79
CA LYS A 283 18.56 -16.91 -27.42
C LYS A 283 17.93 -17.90 -26.42
N TYR A 284 17.74 -17.49 -25.17
CA TYR A 284 17.03 -18.28 -24.18
C TYR A 284 15.52 -18.12 -24.34
N LYS A 285 14.79 -19.25 -24.37
CA LYS A 285 13.33 -19.24 -24.32
C LYS A 285 12.87 -18.71 -22.95
N TYR A 286 11.89 -17.82 -22.97
CA TYR A 286 11.44 -17.11 -21.79
C TYR A 286 9.92 -17.22 -21.59
N HIS A 287 9.48 -16.98 -20.35
CA HIS A 287 8.13 -16.62 -19.97
C HIS A 287 8.18 -15.39 -19.07
N TYR A 288 7.04 -14.70 -18.94
CA TYR A 288 6.93 -13.61 -17.99
C TYR A 288 5.51 -13.52 -17.42
N ALA A 289 5.37 -12.85 -16.28
CA ALA A 289 4.10 -12.49 -15.67
C ALA A 289 4.18 -11.04 -15.16
N ILE A 290 3.03 -10.34 -15.19
CA ILE A 290 2.86 -9.01 -14.61
C ILE A 290 1.88 -9.17 -13.46
N ALA A 291 2.34 -8.93 -12.23
CA ALA A 291 1.51 -9.14 -11.04
C ALA A 291 0.37 -8.12 -10.93
N ASP A 292 0.63 -6.87 -11.30
CA ASP A 292 -0.34 -5.77 -11.33
C ASP A 292 -1.22 -5.73 -10.06
N TYR A 293 -2.55 -5.72 -10.18
CA TYR A 293 -3.45 -5.65 -9.04
C TYR A 293 -3.45 -6.90 -8.16
N LEU A 294 -3.03 -8.06 -8.67
CA LEU A 294 -3.04 -9.30 -7.91
C LEU A 294 -2.20 -9.17 -6.65
N MET A 295 -0.98 -8.62 -6.75
CA MET A 295 -0.08 -8.51 -5.59
C MET A 295 -0.66 -7.66 -4.46
N ARG A 296 -1.36 -6.57 -4.78
CA ARG A 296 -1.93 -5.66 -3.78
C ARG A 296 -3.34 -6.04 -3.34
N ALA A 297 -3.97 -7.03 -3.96
CA ALA A 297 -5.28 -7.55 -3.59
C ALA A 297 -5.21 -8.99 -3.02
N ALA A 298 -4.00 -9.55 -2.85
CA ALA A 298 -3.73 -10.93 -2.45
C ALA A 298 -4.04 -11.23 -0.95
N ARG A 299 -5.24 -10.90 -0.47
CA ARG A 299 -5.64 -11.18 0.93
C ARG A 299 -5.63 -12.66 1.26
N HIS A 300 -5.81 -13.54 0.28
CA HIS A 300 -5.73 -14.99 0.42
C HIS A 300 -4.37 -15.50 0.91
N ILE A 301 -3.29 -14.71 0.78
CA ILE A 301 -1.94 -15.08 1.24
C ILE A 301 -1.26 -13.93 1.99
N ALA A 302 -2.05 -13.05 2.62
CA ALA A 302 -1.54 -11.92 3.37
C ALA A 302 -0.60 -12.33 4.52
N SER A 303 0.33 -11.44 4.85
CA SER A 303 1.20 -11.58 6.02
C SER A 303 0.38 -11.40 7.28
N LYS A 304 0.44 -12.37 8.20
CA LYS A 304 -0.24 -12.25 9.50
C LYS A 304 0.29 -11.04 10.27
N THR A 305 1.61 -10.82 10.26
CA THR A 305 2.22 -9.63 10.86
C THR A 305 1.64 -8.33 10.29
N ASP A 306 1.49 -8.23 8.97
CA ASP A 306 0.93 -7.04 8.32
C ASP A 306 -0.57 -6.86 8.66
N VAL A 307 -1.34 -7.94 8.76
CA VAL A 307 -2.74 -7.90 9.21
C VAL A 307 -2.84 -7.38 10.66
N GLU A 308 -2.00 -7.88 11.57
CA GLU A 308 -1.99 -7.46 12.98
C GLU A 308 -1.57 -5.99 13.13
N GLN A 309 -0.51 -5.59 12.42
CA GLN A 309 -0.07 -4.19 12.37
C GLN A 309 -1.16 -3.28 11.78
N SER A 310 -1.82 -3.69 10.70
CA SER A 310 -2.90 -2.94 10.07
C SER A 310 -4.08 -2.71 11.02
N TYR A 311 -4.49 -3.71 11.80
CA TYR A 311 -5.52 -3.55 12.83
C TYR A 311 -5.06 -2.59 13.93
N ALA A 312 -3.83 -2.78 14.41
CA ALA A 312 -3.27 -1.99 15.51
C ALA A 312 -3.16 -0.50 15.16
N VAL A 313 -2.77 -0.14 13.94
CA VAL A 313 -2.72 1.28 13.54
C VAL A 313 -4.12 1.91 13.48
N GLY A 314 -5.15 1.17 13.06
CA GLY A 314 -6.53 1.65 13.03
C GLY A 314 -7.08 1.87 14.45
N LYS A 315 -6.81 0.91 15.35
CA LYS A 315 -7.14 1.02 16.77
C LYS A 315 -6.43 2.21 17.43
N SER A 316 -5.11 2.30 17.25
CA SER A 316 -4.28 3.34 17.87
C SER A 316 -4.66 4.74 17.38
N ALA A 317 -5.08 4.89 16.11
CA ALA A 317 -5.57 6.17 15.61
C ALA A 317 -6.76 6.71 16.44
N VAL A 318 -7.71 5.84 16.78
CA VAL A 318 -8.85 6.21 17.63
C VAL A 318 -8.39 6.51 19.06
N GLU A 319 -7.50 5.70 19.63
CA GLU A 319 -6.96 5.93 20.97
C GLU A 319 -6.21 7.27 21.09
N LEU A 320 -5.46 7.67 20.06
CA LEU A 320 -4.77 8.95 19.99
C LEU A 320 -5.74 10.14 19.91
N ALA A 321 -6.78 10.04 19.08
CA ALA A 321 -7.84 11.04 19.03
C ALA A 321 -8.54 11.16 20.40
N LEU A 322 -8.85 10.03 21.03
CA LEU A 322 -9.42 10.01 22.38
C LEU A 322 -8.46 10.66 23.40
N ALA A 323 -7.15 10.49 23.25
CA ALA A 323 -6.13 11.17 24.06
C ALA A 323 -5.93 12.66 23.70
N GLY A 324 -6.75 13.22 22.81
CA GLY A 324 -6.71 14.63 22.43
C GLY A 324 -5.62 15.00 21.43
N LYS A 325 -4.99 14.01 20.77
CA LYS A 325 -3.99 14.25 19.74
C LYS A 325 -4.66 14.64 18.42
N SER A 326 -3.94 15.42 17.62
CA SER A 326 -4.30 15.80 16.24
C SER A 326 -3.02 16.11 15.47
N GLY A 327 -3.06 16.08 14.14
CA GLY A 327 -1.92 16.44 13.30
C GLY A 327 -0.80 15.41 13.34
N VAL A 328 -1.13 14.15 13.63
CA VAL A 328 -0.16 13.04 13.75
C VAL A 328 -0.54 11.86 12.86
N MET A 329 0.48 11.09 12.48
CA MET A 329 0.37 9.77 11.88
C MET A 329 0.70 8.71 12.93
N VAL A 330 -0.04 7.60 12.93
CA VAL A 330 0.35 6.41 13.70
C VAL A 330 1.57 5.76 13.07
N THR A 331 2.57 5.35 13.85
CA THR A 331 3.76 4.63 13.36
C THR A 331 3.78 3.20 13.87
N ILE A 332 4.49 2.33 13.15
CA ILE A 332 4.93 1.03 13.64
C ILE A 332 6.40 1.19 14.05
N GLU A 333 6.73 0.81 15.27
CA GLU A 333 8.07 0.98 15.85
C GLU A 333 8.65 -0.38 16.19
N ARG A 334 9.68 -0.78 15.45
CA ARG A 334 10.44 -2.00 15.70
C ARG A 334 11.28 -1.85 16.96
N GLN A 335 11.11 -2.77 17.90
CA GLN A 335 11.82 -2.82 19.19
C GLN A 335 12.94 -3.86 19.19
N SER A 336 12.75 -4.97 18.47
CA SER A 336 13.72 -6.07 18.36
C SER A 336 13.55 -6.79 17.03
N ASP A 337 14.65 -7.33 16.49
CA ASP A 337 14.66 -8.13 15.26
C ASP A 337 14.40 -9.62 15.53
N SER A 338 14.91 -10.16 16.64
CA SER A 338 14.80 -11.60 16.98
C SER A 338 14.75 -11.81 18.51
N PRO A 339 13.58 -12.14 19.09
CA PRO A 339 12.28 -12.23 18.42
C PRO A 339 11.88 -10.86 17.84
N TYR A 340 11.14 -10.87 16.73
CA TYR A 340 10.61 -9.64 16.17
C TYR A 340 9.52 -9.07 17.07
N VAL A 341 9.73 -7.85 17.57
CA VAL A 341 8.81 -7.16 18.47
C VAL A 341 8.59 -5.75 17.94
N TRP A 342 7.34 -5.30 17.94
CA TRP A 342 6.96 -3.97 17.49
C TRP A 342 5.86 -3.39 18.38
N THR A 343 5.77 -2.07 18.39
CA THR A 343 4.72 -1.29 19.06
C THR A 343 4.15 -0.24 18.11
N THR A 344 3.05 0.40 18.50
CA THR A 344 2.56 1.60 17.80
C THR A 344 3.10 2.85 18.46
N GLY A 345 3.44 3.86 17.65
CA GLY A 345 3.86 5.17 18.11
C GLY A 345 3.20 6.29 17.31
N THR A 346 3.85 7.47 17.30
CA THR A 346 3.34 8.64 16.57
C THR A 346 4.45 9.44 15.90
N ALA A 347 4.16 9.94 14.70
CA ALA A 347 4.97 10.92 14.01
C ALA A 347 4.13 12.18 13.70
N PRO A 348 4.69 13.39 13.81
CA PRO A 348 3.99 14.61 13.44
C PRO A 348 3.88 14.70 11.91
N LEU A 349 2.72 15.13 11.41
CA LEU A 349 2.42 15.07 9.96
C LEU A 349 3.28 16.01 9.12
N ASP A 350 3.79 17.10 9.68
CA ASP A 350 4.72 18.03 9.02
C ASP A 350 6.07 17.38 8.67
N LYS A 351 6.47 16.31 9.39
CA LYS A 351 7.66 15.51 9.08
C LYS A 351 7.38 14.30 8.18
N VAL A 352 6.11 14.04 7.88
CA VAL A 352 5.68 12.90 7.04
C VAL A 352 5.24 13.38 5.67
N ALA A 353 4.47 14.48 5.61
CA ALA A 353 3.93 15.03 4.39
C ALA A 353 5.05 15.38 3.40
N ASN A 354 4.90 14.89 2.16
CA ASN A 354 5.84 15.14 1.06
C ASN A 354 7.28 14.63 1.30
N VAL A 355 7.48 13.68 2.23
CA VAL A 355 8.76 13.01 2.47
C VAL A 355 8.62 11.52 2.14
N GLU A 356 9.57 10.97 1.41
CA GLU A 356 9.57 9.56 0.99
C GLU A 356 10.74 8.77 1.60
N LYS A 357 10.45 7.57 2.09
CA LYS A 357 11.43 6.57 2.55
C LYS A 357 11.96 5.77 1.35
N LYS A 358 13.16 6.12 0.90
CA LYS A 358 13.88 5.37 -0.14
C LYS A 358 14.49 4.09 0.41
N MET A 359 14.74 3.11 -0.46
CA MET A 359 15.49 1.92 -0.08
C MET A 359 16.97 2.27 0.14
N PRO A 360 17.58 1.89 1.28
CA PRO A 360 19.00 2.11 1.51
C PRO A 360 19.88 1.40 0.47
N ARG A 361 20.96 2.04 -0.01
CA ARG A 361 21.87 1.41 -0.98
C ARG A 361 22.50 0.12 -0.45
N ASP A 362 22.77 0.05 0.85
CA ASP A 362 23.36 -1.13 1.50
C ASP A 362 22.35 -2.27 1.75
N TYR A 363 21.11 -2.12 1.26
CA TYR A 363 20.13 -3.21 1.17
C TYR A 363 20.25 -3.97 -0.16
N ILE A 364 20.96 -3.41 -1.13
CA ILE A 364 21.21 -4.01 -2.45
C ILE A 364 22.66 -4.50 -2.48
N THR A 365 22.91 -5.66 -3.08
CA THR A 365 24.27 -6.19 -3.31
C THR A 365 25.13 -5.23 -4.15
N ASP A 366 26.45 -5.42 -4.11
CA ASP A 366 27.38 -4.53 -4.80
C ASP A 366 27.17 -4.54 -6.32
N ASP A 367 26.86 -5.72 -6.89
CA ASP A 367 26.52 -5.90 -8.31
C ASP A 367 25.16 -5.31 -8.72
N GLY A 368 24.31 -4.96 -7.73
CA GLY A 368 23.00 -4.36 -7.97
C GLY A 368 21.87 -5.35 -8.26
N PHE A 369 22.10 -6.67 -8.21
CA PHE A 369 21.13 -7.66 -8.68
C PHE A 369 20.45 -8.49 -7.59
N HIS A 370 20.75 -8.26 -6.30
CA HIS A 370 20.10 -8.99 -5.21
C HIS A 370 20.00 -8.15 -3.93
N ILE A 371 19.31 -8.68 -2.92
CA ILE A 371 19.26 -8.11 -1.58
C ILE A 371 20.44 -8.58 -0.71
N THR A 372 20.89 -7.74 0.21
CA THR A 372 21.88 -8.08 1.25
C THR A 372 21.24 -8.73 2.48
N ASP A 373 22.05 -9.30 3.37
CA ASP A 373 21.58 -9.82 4.66
C ASP A 373 20.95 -8.73 5.55
N LYS A 374 21.41 -7.48 5.41
CA LYS A 374 20.81 -6.34 6.11
C LYS A 374 19.36 -6.11 5.66
N CYS A 375 19.11 -6.19 4.36
CA CYS A 375 17.78 -6.12 3.78
C CYS A 375 16.92 -7.31 4.22
N ARG A 376 17.46 -8.53 4.14
CA ARG A 376 16.77 -9.75 4.58
C ARG A 376 16.36 -9.67 6.05
N ARG A 377 17.25 -9.22 6.95
CA ARG A 377 16.93 -9.01 8.37
C ARG A 377 15.76 -8.04 8.59
N TYR A 378 15.68 -6.98 7.80
CA TYR A 378 14.58 -6.03 7.88
C TYR A 378 13.25 -6.59 7.32
N LEU A 379 13.29 -7.23 6.15
CA LEU A 379 12.10 -7.68 5.43
C LEU A 379 11.51 -9.00 5.97
N SER A 380 12.35 -9.95 6.38
CA SER A 380 11.90 -11.29 6.78
C SER A 380 10.80 -11.27 7.85
N PRO A 381 10.89 -10.46 8.93
CA PRO A 381 9.84 -10.41 9.93
C PRO A 381 8.50 -9.88 9.41
N LEU A 382 8.50 -9.05 8.37
CA LEU A 382 7.31 -8.38 7.86
C LEU A 382 6.39 -9.32 7.06
N ILE A 383 6.90 -10.46 6.60
CA ILE A 383 6.13 -11.46 5.85
C ILE A 383 5.71 -12.66 6.71
N GLN A 384 5.97 -12.65 8.02
CA GLN A 384 5.79 -13.82 8.86
C GLN A 384 4.32 -14.14 9.13
N GLY A 385 4.04 -15.45 9.13
CA GLY A 385 2.76 -16.05 9.44
C GLY A 385 1.69 -15.85 8.37
N GLU A 386 0.70 -16.73 8.43
CA GLU A 386 -0.46 -16.77 7.53
C GLU A 386 -1.71 -16.38 8.30
N ASP A 387 -2.54 -15.52 7.69
CA ASP A 387 -3.88 -15.21 8.19
C ASP A 387 -4.84 -15.49 7.03
N TYR A 388 -5.29 -16.73 6.87
CA TYR A 388 -6.15 -17.09 5.74
C TYR A 388 -7.60 -16.58 5.93
N PRO A 389 -8.27 -16.09 4.88
CA PRO A 389 -9.71 -15.84 4.94
C PRO A 389 -10.49 -17.15 5.12
N PRO A 390 -11.75 -17.11 5.61
CA PRO A 390 -12.65 -18.25 5.47
C PRO A 390 -12.95 -18.52 3.99
N TYR A 391 -13.20 -19.79 3.67
CA TYR A 391 -13.49 -20.24 2.30
C TYR A 391 -14.86 -20.92 2.23
N ALA A 392 -15.55 -20.74 1.11
CA ALA A 392 -16.70 -21.55 0.71
C ALA A 392 -16.69 -21.74 -0.80
N ASN A 393 -17.13 -22.91 -1.26
CA ASN A 393 -17.14 -23.25 -2.69
C ASN A 393 -15.76 -23.09 -3.36
N GLY A 394 -14.68 -23.34 -2.62
CA GLY A 394 -13.31 -23.27 -3.12
C GLY A 394 -12.72 -21.85 -3.28
N VAL A 395 -13.45 -20.79 -2.90
CA VAL A 395 -12.99 -19.40 -2.98
C VAL A 395 -13.14 -18.65 -1.65
N PRO A 396 -12.33 -17.60 -1.40
CA PRO A 396 -12.47 -16.79 -0.19
C PRO A 396 -13.86 -16.14 -0.05
N GLN A 397 -14.43 -16.18 1.15
CA GLN A 397 -15.68 -15.49 1.49
C GLN A 397 -15.39 -14.06 1.94
N TYR A 398 -15.25 -13.15 0.97
CA TYR A 398 -15.11 -11.73 1.23
C TYR A 398 -16.45 -11.06 1.51
N VAL A 399 -16.45 -10.03 2.37
CA VAL A 399 -17.66 -9.29 2.72
C VAL A 399 -17.91 -8.15 1.73
N THR A 400 -19.18 -7.95 1.36
CA THR A 400 -19.66 -6.72 0.74
C THR A 400 -20.54 -6.00 1.76
N LEU A 401 -20.11 -4.82 2.20
CA LEU A 401 -20.88 -4.00 3.13
C LEU A 401 -22.14 -3.45 2.44
N LYS A 402 -23.18 -3.17 3.23
CA LYS A 402 -24.41 -2.52 2.72
C LYS A 402 -24.14 -1.09 2.26
N ASN A 403 -23.18 -0.42 2.91
CA ASN A 403 -22.78 0.96 2.67
C ASN A 403 -23.99 1.90 2.60
N ALA A 404 -24.88 1.81 3.59
CA ALA A 404 -26.10 2.60 3.63
C ALA A 404 -25.78 4.11 3.63
N ALA A 405 -26.39 4.85 2.72
CA ALA A 405 -26.15 6.29 2.59
C ALA A 405 -26.71 7.09 3.78
N VAL A 406 -26.01 8.15 4.16
CA VAL A 406 -26.49 9.16 5.09
C VAL A 406 -27.31 10.20 4.30
N PRO A 407 -28.49 10.63 4.80
CA PRO A 407 -29.22 11.72 4.18
C PRO A 407 -28.40 13.01 4.14
N ARG A 408 -28.36 13.67 2.98
CA ARG A 408 -27.74 14.98 2.82
C ARG A 408 -28.44 16.03 3.68
N LYS A 409 -27.65 16.98 4.20
CA LYS A 409 -28.09 18.10 5.03
C LYS A 409 -27.76 19.44 4.40
N LEU A 410 -26.75 19.52 3.54
CA LEU A 410 -26.41 20.76 2.84
C LEU A 410 -27.34 20.95 1.63
N LYS A 411 -27.76 22.19 1.41
CA LYS A 411 -28.61 22.58 0.27
C LYS A 411 -27.82 22.74 -1.02
N THR A 412 -26.50 22.97 -0.91
CA THR A 412 -25.59 23.20 -2.02
C THR A 412 -24.91 21.89 -2.43
N ALA A 413 -24.89 21.62 -3.74
CA ALA A 413 -24.04 20.59 -4.32
C ALA A 413 -22.60 21.13 -4.46
N PHE A 414 -21.62 20.22 -4.44
CA PHE A 414 -20.24 20.54 -4.76
C PHE A 414 -19.84 19.82 -6.04
N GLU A 415 -19.45 20.58 -7.06
CA GLU A 415 -18.98 20.02 -8.33
C GLU A 415 -17.46 19.85 -8.28
N LEU A 416 -17.02 18.61 -8.47
CA LEU A 416 -15.59 18.31 -8.63
C LEU A 416 -15.13 18.87 -9.97
N LYS A 417 -14.18 19.81 -9.95
CA LYS A 417 -13.50 20.26 -11.17
C LYS A 417 -12.63 19.11 -11.66
N LYS A 418 -12.86 18.67 -12.91
CA LYS A 418 -12.11 17.59 -13.56
C LYS A 418 -10.64 17.95 -13.76
#